data_AF-A0A3P7L864-F1
#
_entry.id   AF-A0A3P7L864-F1
#
_cell.length_a   1.000
_cell.length_b   1.000
_cell.length_c   1.000
_cell.angle_alpha   90.00
_cell.angle_beta   90.00
_cell.angle_gamma   90.00
#
_symmetry.space_group_name_H-M   'P 1'
#
loop_
_entity.id
_entity.type
_entity.pdbx_description
1 polymer ?
#
loop_
_entity_poly.entity_id
_entity_poly.type
_entity_poly.pdbx_seq_one_letter_code
_entity_poly.pdbx_strand_id
1 'polypeptide(L)'
;TVEGIGNVKKLHPVQERLARGHGTQCGFCSPGFVMSAYTLLRNNPNPSTREINQAIKGGKIDLIIPASFTLRPFDSVKCPCKEQSSGPDKEKLLTFDDFPKFDESQEIVFPPLFIMESEDSDGDIFLEGRRVTLHAPSELQVFEEHLRSNKEAKIISSGLITRLITSHSSDDTKIVWTSTHRLKTLSEVLVFDKEMSLGANLTITEFVDAVDKYCDPMIAKPIRKLFDKYSSLQVANVASWVGGFVSGSSDVSALLLALNPSMTIRDTAGVHEFRRVSDLIDGNGKVKLENSQFIISMSFPRTEDALRLFTFKQGARLGPDSTIVNCVAALHVKENIETARIAVSFGSRAILCEKLWKELCGK
;
A
#
# COMPACT_ATOMS: atom_id res chain seq x y z
N THR A 1 -11.80 8.05 15.26
CA THR A 1 -10.64 8.98 15.33
C THR A 1 -10.01 8.87 16.72
N VAL A 2 -9.02 9.71 17.06
CA VAL A 2 -8.33 9.65 18.36
C VAL A 2 -9.28 9.84 19.54
N GLU A 3 -10.32 10.66 19.37
CA GLU A 3 -11.34 10.95 20.37
C GLU A 3 -12.28 9.76 20.57
N GLY A 4 -12.42 8.90 19.56
CA GLY A 4 -13.32 7.75 19.61
C GLY A 4 -12.81 6.62 20.49
N ILE A 5 -11.49 6.45 20.60
CA ILE A 5 -10.89 5.36 21.37
C ILE A 5 -10.70 5.69 22.86
N GLY A 6 -10.75 6.98 23.21
CA GLY A 6 -10.52 7.46 24.57
C GLY A 6 -10.39 8.97 24.64
N ASN A 7 -10.51 9.51 25.85
CA ASN A 7 -10.42 10.94 26.13
C ASN A 7 -9.79 11.18 27.52
N VAL A 8 -9.68 12.44 27.92
CA VAL A 8 -9.05 12.82 29.21
C VAL A 8 -9.69 12.19 30.46
N LYS A 9 -10.95 11.73 30.39
CA LYS A 9 -11.63 11.03 31.50
C LYS A 9 -11.28 9.54 31.54
N LYS A 10 -11.07 8.93 30.38
CA LYS A 10 -10.70 7.51 30.24
C LYS A 10 -9.82 7.37 28.99
N LEU A 11 -8.51 7.30 29.21
CA LEU A 11 -7.54 7.12 28.14
C LEU A 11 -7.52 5.68 27.67
N HIS A 12 -7.34 5.49 26.37
CA HIS A 12 -6.98 4.20 25.80
C HIS A 12 -5.55 3.82 26.23
N PRO A 13 -5.21 2.53 26.43
CA PRO A 13 -3.84 2.11 26.78
C PRO A 13 -2.74 2.69 25.88
N VAL A 14 -3.02 2.82 24.57
CA VAL A 14 -2.11 3.48 23.60
C VAL A 14 -1.90 4.96 23.91
N GLN A 15 -2.98 5.69 24.22
CA GLN A 15 -2.91 7.12 24.55
C GLN A 15 -2.12 7.33 25.84
N GLU A 16 -2.41 6.53 26.87
CA GLU A 16 -1.73 6.61 28.16
C GLU A 16 -0.24 6.27 28.04
N ARG A 17 0.10 5.21 27.30
CA ARG A 17 1.49 4.81 27.03
C ARG A 17 2.27 5.90 26.31
N LEU A 18 1.69 6.52 25.29
CA LEU A 18 2.35 7.59 24.54
C LEU A 18 2.56 8.83 25.43
N ALA A 19 1.57 9.20 26.25
CA ALA A 19 1.64 10.37 27.11
C ALA A 19 2.61 10.19 28.29
N ARG A 20 2.43 9.12 29.08
CA ARG A 20 3.27 8.85 30.26
C ARG A 20 4.68 8.44 29.86
N GLY A 21 4.85 7.70 28.76
CA GLY A 21 6.16 7.32 28.24
C GLY A 21 6.94 8.44 27.54
N HIS A 22 6.57 9.70 27.77
CA HIS A 22 7.23 10.89 27.20
C HIS A 22 7.33 10.87 25.66
N GLY A 23 6.42 10.17 24.99
CA GLY A 23 6.33 10.12 23.53
C GLY A 23 5.55 11.27 22.92
N THR A 24 5.39 12.36 23.66
CA THR A 24 4.64 13.56 23.26
C THR A 24 5.38 14.80 23.73
N GLN A 25 5.64 15.74 22.81
CA GLN A 25 6.18 17.07 23.13
C GLN A 25 5.14 18.15 22.81
N CYS A 26 5.15 18.69 21.58
CA CYS A 26 4.17 19.70 21.15
C CYS A 26 2.75 19.15 20.95
N GLY A 27 2.57 17.82 20.95
CA GLY A 27 1.25 17.19 20.85
C GLY A 27 0.72 16.98 19.43
N PHE A 28 1.15 17.75 18.43
CA PHE A 28 0.49 17.81 17.12
C PHE A 28 0.43 16.48 16.36
N CYS A 29 1.49 15.68 16.41
CA CYS A 29 1.56 14.37 15.71
C CYS A 29 1.01 13.20 16.54
N SER A 30 0.77 13.40 17.84
CA SER A 30 0.38 12.34 18.77
C SER A 30 -0.91 11.63 18.34
N PRO A 31 -1.97 12.33 17.89
CA PRO A 31 -3.16 11.66 17.36
C PRO A 31 -2.86 10.68 16.22
N GLY A 32 -1.97 11.04 15.29
CA GLY A 32 -1.59 10.18 14.17
C GLY A 32 -0.83 8.94 14.61
N PHE A 33 0.09 9.09 15.58
CA PHE A 33 0.80 7.95 16.16
C PHE A 33 -0.13 7.03 16.95
N VAL A 34 -1.02 7.60 17.77
CA VAL A 34 -2.02 6.85 18.52
C VAL A 34 -2.89 6.03 17.57
N MET A 35 -3.41 6.63 16.51
CA MET A 35 -4.27 5.91 15.56
C MET A 35 -3.51 4.83 14.78
N SER A 36 -2.25 5.07 14.41
CA SER A 36 -1.45 4.06 13.70
C SER A 36 -1.17 2.84 14.59
N ALA A 37 -0.84 3.07 15.86
CA ALA A 37 -0.61 2.02 16.84
C ALA A 37 -1.90 1.27 17.22
N TYR A 38 -3.00 2.02 17.41
CA TYR A 38 -4.32 1.44 17.66
C TYR A 38 -4.75 0.52 16.52
N THR A 39 -4.65 0.98 15.26
CA THR A 39 -4.99 0.16 14.10
C THR A 39 -4.11 -1.08 13.99
N LEU A 40 -2.81 -1.00 14.33
CA LEU A 40 -1.96 -2.17 14.39
C LEU A 40 -2.46 -3.18 15.43
N LEU A 41 -2.73 -2.74 16.67
CA LEU A 41 -3.21 -3.62 17.74
C LEU A 41 -4.57 -4.26 17.43
N ARG A 42 -5.45 -3.53 16.72
CA ARG A 42 -6.74 -4.05 16.25
C ARG A 42 -6.62 -5.15 15.19
N ASN A 43 -5.50 -5.21 14.46
CA ASN A 43 -5.23 -6.25 13.46
C ASN A 43 -4.34 -7.38 14.01
N ASN A 44 -3.42 -7.05 14.91
CA ASN A 44 -2.52 -7.98 15.58
C ASN A 44 -2.29 -7.52 17.04
N PRO A 45 -2.96 -8.13 18.03
CA PRO A 45 -2.82 -7.77 19.45
C PRO A 45 -1.40 -7.98 20.02
N ASN A 46 -0.58 -8.82 19.36
CA ASN A 46 0.80 -9.10 19.76
C ASN A 46 1.79 -8.84 18.61
N PRO A 47 1.98 -7.57 18.21
CA PRO A 47 2.78 -7.23 17.04
C PRO A 47 4.27 -7.35 17.33
N SER A 48 5.02 -7.81 16.33
CA SER A 48 6.49 -7.81 16.37
C SER A 48 7.05 -6.38 16.29
N THR A 49 8.30 -6.21 16.72
CA THR A 49 9.02 -4.93 16.58
C THR A 49 9.07 -4.43 15.13
N ARG A 50 9.12 -5.35 14.17
CA ARG A 50 9.09 -5.00 12.73
C ARG A 50 7.76 -4.36 12.35
N GLU A 51 6.65 -4.96 12.76
CA GLU A 51 5.29 -4.46 12.49
C GLU A 51 5.03 -3.12 13.18
N ILE A 52 5.46 -2.97 14.44
CA ILE A 52 5.39 -1.70 15.19
C ILE A 52 6.13 -0.59 14.43
N ASN A 53 7.38 -0.86 14.03
CA ASN A 53 8.14 0.09 13.24
C ASN A 53 7.44 0.37 11.89
N GLN A 54 6.80 -0.62 11.27
CA GLN A 54 6.10 -0.44 10.01
C GLN A 54 4.87 0.46 10.12
N ALA A 55 4.06 0.29 11.15
CA ALA A 55 2.87 1.10 11.40
C ALA A 55 3.21 2.58 11.67
N ILE A 56 4.34 2.83 12.35
CA ILE A 56 4.74 4.18 12.81
C ILE A 56 5.56 4.96 11.77
N LYS A 57 6.12 4.28 10.75
CA LYS A 57 6.96 4.87 9.69
C LYS A 57 6.31 6.01 8.89
N GLY A 58 4.98 6.20 8.96
CA GLY A 58 4.28 7.34 8.35
C GLY A 58 4.37 8.66 9.15
N GLY A 59 4.88 8.62 10.39
CA GLY A 59 5.06 9.80 11.25
C GLY A 59 6.45 10.44 11.15
N LYS A 60 6.63 11.62 11.79
CA LYS A 60 7.94 12.33 11.82
C LYS A 60 8.96 11.59 12.70
N ILE A 61 10.22 11.55 12.25
CA ILE A 61 11.33 10.74 12.79
C ILE A 61 11.64 11.01 14.28
N ASP A 62 11.52 12.26 14.73
CA ASP A 62 11.96 12.67 16.08
C ASP A 62 11.10 12.09 17.23
N LEU A 63 9.91 11.57 16.93
CA LEU A 63 9.02 10.90 17.91
C LEU A 63 8.96 9.38 17.74
N ILE A 64 9.65 8.81 16.75
CA ILE A 64 9.62 7.36 16.48
C ILE A 64 10.32 6.60 17.62
N ILE A 65 11.41 7.13 18.18
CA ILE A 65 12.19 6.41 19.19
C ILE A 65 11.41 6.25 20.52
N PRO A 66 10.78 7.31 21.09
CA PRO A 66 9.90 7.15 22.24
C PRO A 66 8.67 6.30 21.94
N ALA A 67 7.99 6.52 20.81
CA ALA A 67 6.76 5.80 20.45
C ALA A 67 7.00 4.30 20.18
N SER A 68 8.08 3.94 19.49
CA SER A 68 8.44 2.53 19.28
C SER A 68 8.86 1.83 20.58
N PHE A 69 9.30 2.57 21.60
CA PHE A 69 9.60 2.01 22.92
C PHE A 69 8.32 1.78 23.74
N THR A 70 7.38 2.75 23.72
CA THR A 70 6.10 2.65 24.44
C THR A 70 5.13 1.62 23.85
N LEU A 71 5.27 1.33 22.56
CA LEU A 71 4.39 0.41 21.82
C LEU A 71 4.94 -1.02 21.70
N ARG A 72 6.06 -1.34 22.38
CA ARG A 72 6.57 -2.72 22.44
C ARG A 72 5.54 -3.66 23.11
N PRO A 73 5.58 -4.97 22.79
CA PRO A 73 4.63 -5.95 23.30
C PRO A 73 4.46 -5.85 24.82
N PHE A 74 3.22 -6.02 25.26
CA PHE A 74 2.82 -5.93 26.66
C PHE A 74 3.58 -6.90 27.59
N ASP A 75 4.21 -7.95 27.04
CA ASP A 75 4.77 -9.06 27.83
C ASP A 75 6.27 -9.38 27.62
N SER A 76 7.06 -8.66 26.80
CA SER A 76 8.34 -9.25 26.34
C SER A 76 9.57 -8.36 26.15
N VAL A 77 9.84 -7.37 27.01
CA VAL A 77 11.21 -6.79 27.10
C VAL A 77 11.57 -6.41 28.54
N LYS A 78 12.59 -7.07 29.11
CA LYS A 78 13.29 -6.57 30.32
C LYS A 78 13.92 -5.20 29.97
N CYS A 79 13.58 -4.17 30.73
CA CYS A 79 14.22 -2.83 30.67
C CYS A 79 15.75 -2.99 30.57
N PRO A 80 16.44 -2.38 29.58
CA PRO A 80 17.92 -2.31 29.56
C PRO A 80 18.48 -1.65 30.83
N CYS A 81 17.64 -0.86 31.47
CA CYS A 81 17.81 -0.14 32.73
C CYS A 81 18.03 -1.05 33.95
N LYS A 82 17.82 -2.38 33.81
CA LYS A 82 17.94 -3.33 34.92
C LYS A 82 19.38 -3.77 35.22
N GLU A 83 20.38 -3.23 34.53
CA GLU A 83 21.78 -3.43 34.90
C GLU A 83 22.37 -2.13 35.51
N GLN A 84 22.35 -2.13 36.85
CA GLN A 84 23.27 -1.42 37.75
C GLN A 84 23.29 0.11 37.71
N SER A 85 22.59 0.75 38.65
CA SER A 85 23.20 1.84 39.46
C SER A 85 22.33 2.19 40.66
N SER A 86 22.82 1.79 41.84
CA SER A 86 22.33 2.22 43.16
C SER A 86 22.84 3.64 43.45
N GLY A 87 21.96 4.65 43.32
CA GLY A 87 22.21 6.03 43.74
C GLY A 87 20.94 6.64 44.33
N PRO A 88 21.02 7.57 45.30
CA PRO A 88 19.89 7.91 46.17
C PRO A 88 18.91 8.95 45.60
N ASP A 89 19.07 9.43 44.37
CA ASP A 89 18.15 10.40 43.74
C ASP A 89 18.05 10.20 42.21
N LYS A 90 17.46 9.08 41.78
CA LYS A 90 16.96 8.97 40.41
C LYS A 90 15.47 8.66 40.45
N GLU A 91 14.66 9.60 39.96
CA GLU A 91 13.24 9.35 39.66
C GLU A 91 13.14 8.04 38.88
N LYS A 92 12.33 7.11 39.39
CA LYS A 92 12.12 5.81 38.78
C LYS A 92 11.55 6.03 37.37
N LEU A 93 12.36 5.80 36.34
CA LEU A 93 11.86 5.77 34.97
C LEU A 93 10.71 4.76 34.91
N LEU A 94 9.57 5.17 34.33
CA LEU A 94 8.38 4.34 34.19
C LEU A 94 8.74 2.95 33.65
N THR A 95 8.26 1.91 34.33
CA THR A 95 8.45 0.53 33.92
C THR A 95 7.27 0.05 33.10
N PHE A 96 7.47 -0.94 32.22
CA PHE A 96 6.40 -1.48 31.37
C PHE A 96 5.20 -2.03 32.16
N ASP A 97 5.45 -2.48 33.40
CA ASP A 97 4.44 -2.99 34.33
C ASP A 97 3.53 -1.89 34.91
N ASP A 98 3.92 -0.61 34.79
CA ASP A 98 3.16 0.54 35.31
C ASP A 98 2.03 0.99 34.37
N PHE A 99 1.90 0.37 33.19
CA PHE A 99 0.89 0.72 32.18
C PHE A 99 -0.33 -0.21 32.25
N PRO A 100 -1.54 0.29 31.93
CA PRO A 100 -2.71 -0.56 31.78
C PRO A 100 -2.47 -1.62 30.70
N LYS A 101 -2.97 -2.83 30.95
CA LYS A 101 -2.98 -3.90 29.96
C LYS A 101 -4.00 -3.58 28.87
N PHE A 102 -3.67 -3.95 27.64
CA PHE A 102 -4.62 -3.91 26.54
C PHE A 102 -5.62 -5.05 26.70
N ASP A 103 -6.90 -4.72 26.62
CA ASP A 103 -8.01 -5.67 26.68
C ASP A 103 -8.85 -5.50 25.41
N GLU A 104 -8.70 -6.44 24.49
CA GLU A 104 -9.37 -6.43 23.19
C GLU A 104 -10.91 -6.49 23.33
N SER A 105 -11.44 -7.04 24.43
CA SER A 105 -12.89 -7.13 24.64
C SER A 105 -13.57 -5.78 24.90
N GLN A 106 -12.79 -4.77 25.29
CA GLN A 106 -13.28 -3.42 25.59
C GLN A 106 -13.19 -2.47 24.40
N GLU A 107 -12.83 -3.00 23.24
CA GLU A 107 -12.69 -2.24 22.01
C GLU A 107 -14.04 -1.77 21.44
N ILE A 108 -13.96 -0.72 20.62
CA ILE A 108 -15.15 -0.21 19.92
C ILE A 108 -15.69 -1.32 19.01
N VAL A 109 -16.91 -1.77 19.32
CA VAL A 109 -17.66 -2.72 18.51
C VAL A 109 -17.97 -2.11 17.15
N PHE A 110 -17.89 -2.93 16.10
CA PHE A 110 -18.30 -2.50 14.78
C PHE A 110 -19.80 -2.17 14.80
N PRO A 111 -20.25 -1.00 14.30
CA PRO A 111 -21.66 -0.61 14.38
C PRO A 111 -22.58 -1.66 13.74
N PRO A 112 -23.53 -2.26 14.51
CA PRO A 112 -24.38 -3.33 13.98
C PRO A 112 -25.22 -2.90 12.78
N LEU A 113 -25.61 -1.62 12.71
CA LEU A 113 -26.36 -1.06 11.58
C LEU A 113 -25.63 -1.28 10.25
N PHE A 114 -24.30 -1.09 10.20
CA PHE A 114 -23.52 -1.30 8.98
C PHE A 114 -23.38 -2.77 8.61
N ILE A 115 -23.52 -3.70 9.56
CA ILE A 115 -23.57 -5.14 9.26
C ILE A 115 -24.90 -5.45 8.57
N MET A 116 -26.00 -4.96 9.15
CA MET A 116 -27.35 -5.17 8.61
C MET A 116 -27.52 -4.55 7.22
N GLU A 117 -26.99 -3.34 6.99
CA GLU A 117 -27.12 -2.62 5.72
C GLU A 117 -26.06 -3.01 4.68
N SER A 118 -25.10 -3.88 5.02
CA SER A 118 -24.00 -4.25 4.12
C SER A 118 -24.48 -4.93 2.83
N GLU A 119 -25.60 -5.67 2.90
CA GLU A 119 -26.22 -6.36 1.77
C GLU A 119 -27.17 -5.45 0.96
N ASP A 120 -27.76 -4.42 1.59
CA ASP A 120 -28.71 -3.49 0.95
C ASP A 120 -28.03 -2.33 0.20
N SER A 121 -26.71 -2.16 0.36
CA SER A 121 -25.98 -0.99 -0.12
C SER A 121 -25.60 -1.02 -1.60
N ASP A 122 -26.14 -1.92 -2.43
CA ASP A 122 -25.73 -2.15 -3.84
C ASP A 122 -26.10 -1.04 -4.84
N GLY A 123 -26.55 0.13 -4.38
CA GLY A 123 -26.83 1.28 -5.23
C GLY A 123 -25.58 2.08 -5.65
N ASP A 124 -25.66 2.67 -6.83
CA ASP A 124 -24.67 3.65 -7.31
C ASP A 124 -24.66 4.89 -6.41
N ILE A 125 -23.47 5.43 -6.13
CA ILE A 125 -23.32 6.69 -5.41
C ILE A 125 -23.05 7.81 -6.41
N PHE A 126 -23.86 8.86 -6.35
CA PHE A 126 -23.62 10.11 -7.05
C PHE A 126 -23.49 11.26 -6.05
N LEU A 127 -22.32 11.93 -6.05
CA LEU A 127 -22.07 13.11 -5.23
C LEU A 127 -21.77 14.30 -6.13
N GLU A 128 -22.53 15.38 -5.97
CA GLU A 128 -22.31 16.62 -6.69
C GLU A 128 -21.82 17.71 -5.74
N GLY A 129 -20.58 18.13 -5.93
CA GLY A 129 -20.00 19.30 -5.29
C GLY A 129 -19.86 20.47 -6.27
N ARG A 130 -19.48 21.63 -5.73
CA ARG A 130 -19.24 22.85 -6.53
C ARG A 130 -18.19 22.65 -7.64
N ARG A 131 -17.12 21.89 -7.35
CA ARG A 131 -15.96 21.71 -8.25
C ARG A 131 -15.76 20.28 -8.73
N VAL A 132 -16.40 19.30 -8.09
CA VAL A 132 -16.20 17.89 -8.40
C VAL A 132 -17.55 17.20 -8.38
N THR A 133 -17.83 16.45 -9.43
CA THR A 133 -18.88 15.43 -9.43
C THR A 133 -18.20 14.07 -9.33
N LEU A 134 -18.67 13.22 -8.40
CA LEU A 134 -18.20 11.86 -8.23
C LEU A 134 -19.35 10.90 -8.53
N HIS A 135 -19.11 9.97 -9.44
CA HIS A 135 -19.95 8.80 -9.64
C HIS A 135 -19.17 7.55 -9.20
N ALA A 136 -19.74 6.75 -8.30
CA ALA A 136 -19.16 5.49 -7.84
C ALA A 136 -20.18 4.37 -8.04
N PRO A 137 -20.19 3.75 -9.24
CA PRO A 137 -21.12 2.69 -9.58
C PRO A 137 -20.77 1.39 -8.85
N SER A 138 -21.78 0.59 -8.52
CA SER A 138 -21.62 -0.77 -7.97
C SER A 138 -21.41 -1.82 -9.07
N GLU A 139 -21.96 -1.57 -10.26
CA GLU A 139 -21.94 -2.49 -11.39
C GLU A 139 -21.03 -2.01 -12.53
N LEU A 140 -20.33 -2.97 -13.16
CA LEU A 140 -19.37 -2.66 -14.23
C LEU A 140 -20.07 -2.08 -15.47
N GLN A 141 -21.29 -2.51 -15.77
CA GLN A 141 -22.06 -1.98 -16.90
C GLN A 141 -22.38 -0.48 -16.73
N VAL A 142 -22.79 -0.06 -15.52
CA VAL A 142 -23.09 1.35 -15.23
C VAL A 142 -21.82 2.20 -15.28
N PHE A 143 -20.70 1.65 -14.81
CA PHE A 143 -19.38 2.27 -14.96
C PHE A 143 -19.03 2.54 -16.43
N GLU A 144 -19.21 1.55 -17.30
CA GLU A 144 -18.92 1.68 -18.74
C GLU A 144 -19.86 2.66 -19.44
N GLU A 145 -21.16 2.60 -19.14
CA GLU A 145 -22.17 3.51 -19.68
C GLU A 145 -21.85 4.96 -19.32
N HIS A 146 -21.47 5.21 -18.06
CA HIS A 146 -21.12 6.54 -17.60
C HIS A 146 -19.87 7.10 -18.28
N LEU A 147 -18.83 6.27 -18.49
CA LEU A 147 -17.63 6.68 -19.22
C LEU A 147 -17.90 6.90 -20.71
N ARG A 148 -18.83 6.15 -21.33
CA ARG A 148 -19.28 6.41 -22.71
C ARG A 148 -20.01 7.74 -22.83
N SER A 149 -20.88 8.07 -21.87
CA SER A 149 -21.62 9.33 -21.88
C SER A 149 -20.77 10.54 -21.48
N ASN A 150 -19.70 10.34 -20.71
CA ASN A 150 -18.87 11.42 -20.16
C ASN A 150 -17.39 11.23 -20.52
N LYS A 151 -16.99 11.69 -21.71
CA LYS A 151 -15.60 11.56 -22.20
C LYS A 151 -14.56 12.32 -21.36
N GLU A 152 -14.99 13.29 -20.56
CA GLU A 152 -14.13 14.06 -19.65
C GLU A 152 -13.98 13.42 -18.26
N ALA A 153 -14.73 12.35 -17.98
CA ALA A 153 -14.69 11.67 -16.71
C ALA A 153 -13.33 11.00 -16.49
N LYS A 154 -12.72 11.27 -15.34
CA LYS A 154 -11.46 10.66 -14.92
C LYS A 154 -11.74 9.44 -14.05
N ILE A 155 -11.18 8.31 -14.44
CA ILE A 155 -11.23 7.09 -13.65
C ILE A 155 -10.34 7.28 -12.41
N ILE A 156 -10.89 6.97 -11.23
CA ILE A 156 -10.15 6.98 -9.97
C ILE A 156 -10.38 5.66 -9.22
N SER A 157 -9.33 5.13 -8.59
CA SER A 157 -9.51 4.10 -7.55
C SER A 157 -9.68 4.81 -6.21
N SER A 158 -8.58 5.17 -5.55
CA SER A 158 -8.59 5.95 -4.30
C SER A 158 -8.51 7.45 -4.48
N GLY A 159 -8.15 7.92 -5.68
CA GLY A 159 -8.04 9.35 -5.98
C GLY A 159 -6.84 10.05 -5.33
N LEU A 160 -5.90 9.35 -4.68
CA LEU A 160 -4.74 9.96 -4.01
C LEU A 160 -3.92 10.88 -4.93
N ILE A 161 -3.46 10.35 -6.07
CA ILE A 161 -2.67 11.11 -7.04
C ILE A 161 -3.53 12.12 -7.79
N THR A 162 -4.76 11.74 -8.17
CA THR A 162 -5.69 12.65 -8.85
C THR A 162 -5.97 13.88 -7.99
N ARG A 163 -6.22 13.70 -6.70
CA ARG A 163 -6.46 14.79 -5.74
C ARG A 163 -5.24 15.69 -5.56
N LEU A 164 -4.03 15.11 -5.54
CA LEU A 164 -2.78 15.87 -5.46
C LEU A 164 -2.58 16.74 -6.71
N ILE A 165 -2.84 16.19 -7.91
CA ILE A 165 -2.73 16.95 -9.15
C ILE A 165 -3.77 18.07 -9.18
N THR A 166 -5.03 17.76 -8.82
CA THR A 166 -6.10 18.78 -8.84
C THR A 166 -5.94 19.83 -7.75
N SER A 167 -5.28 19.55 -6.62
CA SER A 167 -5.03 20.56 -5.58
C SER A 167 -4.04 21.64 -6.00
N HIS A 168 -3.14 21.32 -6.94
CA HIS A 168 -2.12 22.23 -7.44
C HIS A 168 -2.53 22.93 -8.74
N SER A 169 -3.67 22.55 -9.31
CA SER A 169 -4.21 23.21 -10.50
C SER A 169 -4.88 24.53 -10.12
N SER A 170 -4.60 25.58 -10.89
CA SER A 170 -5.35 26.84 -10.84
C SER A 170 -6.64 26.79 -11.68
N ASP A 171 -6.89 25.66 -12.34
CA ASP A 171 -8.10 25.43 -13.13
C ASP A 171 -9.30 25.20 -12.22
N ASP A 172 -10.32 26.05 -12.36
CA ASP A 172 -11.58 26.00 -11.61
C ASP A 172 -12.68 25.25 -12.38
N THR A 173 -12.37 24.63 -13.53
CA THR A 173 -13.31 23.78 -14.24
C THR A 173 -13.82 22.65 -13.34
N LYS A 174 -15.12 22.37 -13.46
CA LYS A 174 -15.75 21.30 -12.69
C LYS A 174 -15.25 19.96 -13.22
N ILE A 175 -14.69 19.14 -12.34
CA ILE A 175 -14.08 17.87 -12.69
C ILE A 175 -15.08 16.73 -12.45
N VAL A 176 -15.17 15.80 -13.41
CA VAL A 176 -15.97 14.59 -13.27
C VAL A 176 -15.06 13.42 -12.93
N TRP A 177 -15.34 12.74 -11.82
CA TRP A 177 -14.65 11.54 -11.38
C TRP A 177 -15.58 10.35 -11.41
N THR A 178 -15.07 9.23 -11.92
CA THR A 178 -15.76 7.94 -11.88
C THR A 178 -14.90 6.96 -11.10
N SER A 179 -15.42 6.47 -9.99
CA SER A 179 -14.63 5.63 -9.09
C SER A 179 -14.85 4.14 -9.33
N THR A 180 -13.77 3.38 -9.26
CA THR A 180 -13.81 1.92 -9.37
C THR A 180 -14.03 1.23 -8.02
N HIS A 181 -13.95 1.93 -6.87
CA HIS A 181 -13.83 1.30 -5.55
C HIS A 181 -14.99 0.38 -5.14
N ARG A 182 -16.18 0.57 -5.72
CA ARG A 182 -17.36 -0.26 -5.44
C ARG A 182 -17.53 -1.45 -6.39
N LEU A 183 -16.71 -1.53 -7.44
CA LEU A 183 -16.72 -2.62 -8.41
C LEU A 183 -16.03 -3.85 -7.79
N LYS A 184 -16.82 -4.73 -7.16
CA LYS A 184 -16.33 -5.93 -6.45
C LYS A 184 -15.48 -6.83 -7.35
N THR A 185 -15.85 -6.95 -8.62
CA THR A 185 -15.13 -7.74 -9.64
C THR A 185 -13.68 -7.28 -9.88
N LEU A 186 -13.38 -6.01 -9.60
CA LEU A 186 -12.03 -5.46 -9.72
C LEU A 186 -11.18 -5.67 -8.47
N SER A 187 -11.74 -6.21 -7.39
CA SER A 187 -11.04 -6.45 -6.13
C SER A 187 -10.77 -7.94 -5.86
N GLU A 188 -11.04 -8.81 -6.83
CA GLU A 188 -10.89 -10.26 -6.66
C GLU A 188 -9.44 -10.73 -6.80
N VAL A 189 -9.10 -11.79 -6.06
CA VAL A 189 -7.87 -12.57 -6.21
C VAL A 189 -8.28 -14.00 -6.60
N LEU A 190 -8.02 -14.38 -7.85
CA LEU A 190 -8.31 -15.73 -8.34
C LEU A 190 -7.01 -16.52 -8.41
N VAL A 191 -6.97 -17.68 -7.77
CA VAL A 191 -5.75 -18.48 -7.59
C VAL A 191 -5.85 -19.76 -8.42
N PHE A 192 -4.85 -19.98 -9.28
CA PHE A 192 -4.70 -21.17 -10.13
C PHE A 192 -3.37 -21.87 -9.81
N ASP A 193 -3.09 -23.03 -10.42
CA ASP A 193 -1.93 -23.85 -10.04
C ASP A 193 -0.59 -23.10 -10.13
N LYS A 194 -0.28 -22.47 -11.27
CA LYS A 194 1.00 -21.78 -11.52
C LYS A 194 0.92 -20.26 -11.49
N GLU A 195 -0.29 -19.71 -11.57
CA GLU A 195 -0.55 -18.27 -11.69
C GLU A 195 -1.73 -17.83 -10.83
N MET A 196 -1.89 -16.53 -10.67
CA MET A 196 -3.07 -15.93 -10.05
C MET A 196 -3.50 -14.68 -10.83
N SER A 197 -4.79 -14.43 -10.87
CA SER A 197 -5.35 -13.16 -11.35
C SER A 197 -5.50 -12.20 -10.16
N LEU A 198 -4.90 -11.03 -10.27
CA LEU A 198 -4.99 -9.97 -9.27
C LEU A 198 -5.83 -8.81 -9.82
N GLY A 199 -6.96 -8.53 -9.16
CA GLY A 199 -7.87 -7.45 -9.54
C GLY A 199 -7.27 -6.05 -9.41
N ALA A 200 -7.70 -5.15 -10.28
CA ALA A 200 -7.17 -3.79 -10.42
C ALA A 200 -7.28 -2.89 -9.17
N ASN A 201 -8.29 -3.12 -8.33
CA ASN A 201 -8.56 -2.32 -7.14
C ASN A 201 -7.77 -2.74 -5.90
N LEU A 202 -7.09 -3.89 -5.94
CA LEU A 202 -6.28 -4.33 -4.81
C LEU A 202 -5.30 -3.23 -4.41
N THR A 203 -5.35 -2.87 -3.13
CA THR A 203 -4.41 -1.94 -2.53
C THR A 203 -2.99 -2.51 -2.61
N ILE A 204 -1.98 -1.67 -2.44
CA ILE A 204 -0.59 -2.15 -2.40
C ILE A 204 -0.41 -3.16 -1.26
N THR A 205 -1.04 -2.94 -0.11
CA THR A 205 -0.99 -3.90 1.00
C THR A 205 -1.64 -5.24 0.61
N GLU A 206 -2.86 -5.23 0.09
CA GLU A 206 -3.55 -6.46 -0.34
C GLU A 206 -2.80 -7.20 -1.46
N PHE A 207 -2.22 -6.46 -2.41
CA PHE A 207 -1.36 -7.01 -3.45
C PHE A 207 -0.17 -7.78 -2.85
N VAL A 208 0.59 -7.15 -1.94
CA VAL A 208 1.77 -7.78 -1.35
C VAL A 208 1.36 -8.94 -0.42
N ASP A 209 0.24 -8.83 0.29
CA ASP A 209 -0.27 -9.90 1.14
C ASP A 209 -0.76 -11.11 0.32
N ALA A 210 -1.40 -10.87 -0.84
CA ALA A 210 -1.75 -11.94 -1.77
C ALA A 210 -0.50 -12.65 -2.32
N VAL A 211 0.54 -11.89 -2.70
CA VAL A 211 1.82 -12.44 -3.14
C VAL A 211 2.47 -13.27 -2.03
N ASP A 212 2.53 -12.77 -0.80
CA ASP A 212 3.11 -13.49 0.33
C ASP A 212 2.35 -14.78 0.68
N LYS A 213 1.02 -14.75 0.52
CA LYS A 213 0.16 -15.90 0.84
C LYS A 213 0.21 -16.99 -0.22
N TYR A 214 0.28 -16.62 -1.50
CA TYR A 214 0.03 -17.55 -2.60
C TYR A 214 1.23 -17.84 -3.51
N CYS A 215 2.30 -17.03 -3.49
CA CYS A 215 3.50 -17.24 -4.31
C CYS A 215 4.62 -18.00 -3.55
N ASP A 216 5.53 -18.58 -4.32
CA ASP A 216 6.74 -19.20 -3.78
C ASP A 216 7.60 -18.17 -3.02
N PRO A 217 8.27 -18.58 -1.92
CA PRO A 217 9.13 -17.68 -1.14
C PRO A 217 10.23 -16.98 -1.95
N MET A 218 10.67 -17.56 -3.06
CA MET A 218 11.67 -16.96 -3.98
C MET A 218 11.12 -15.76 -4.74
N ILE A 219 9.80 -15.69 -4.96
CA ILE A 219 9.10 -14.54 -5.57
C ILE A 219 8.62 -13.59 -4.48
N ALA A 220 7.97 -14.12 -3.44
CA ALA A 220 7.34 -13.32 -2.39
C ALA A 220 8.34 -12.49 -1.58
N LYS A 221 9.44 -13.09 -1.09
CA LYS A 221 10.39 -12.39 -0.19
C LYS A 221 11.04 -11.15 -0.83
N PRO A 222 11.53 -11.18 -2.08
CA PRO A 222 12.04 -9.97 -2.75
C PRO A 222 10.96 -8.90 -2.91
N ILE A 223 9.73 -9.27 -3.31
CA ILE A 223 8.63 -8.32 -3.47
C ILE A 223 8.28 -7.67 -2.14
N ARG A 224 8.09 -8.44 -1.06
CA ARG A 224 7.86 -7.89 0.27
C ARG A 224 8.98 -6.95 0.69
N LYS A 225 10.24 -7.31 0.45
CA LYS A 225 11.40 -6.45 0.76
C LYS A 225 11.39 -5.13 -0.02
N LEU A 226 10.95 -5.13 -1.27
CA LEU A 226 10.78 -3.92 -2.07
C LEU A 226 9.69 -3.03 -1.47
N PHE A 227 8.54 -3.62 -1.14
CA PHE A 227 7.37 -2.89 -0.65
C PHE A 227 7.40 -2.54 0.86
N ASP A 228 8.27 -3.14 1.66
CA ASP A 228 8.55 -2.72 3.04
C ASP A 228 9.08 -1.27 3.14
N LYS A 229 9.64 -0.78 2.03
CA LYS A 229 10.10 0.60 1.84
C LYS A 229 9.14 1.42 0.97
N TYR A 230 8.00 0.86 0.58
CA TYR A 230 6.99 1.54 -0.24
C TYR A 230 6.08 2.37 0.65
N SER A 231 6.31 3.70 0.66
CA SER A 231 5.45 4.67 1.32
C SER A 231 5.00 4.31 2.76
N SER A 232 4.13 5.10 3.34
CA SER A 232 3.57 4.77 4.64
C SER A 232 2.47 3.72 4.50
N LEU A 233 2.19 2.97 5.58
CA LEU A 233 1.13 1.96 5.57
C LEU A 233 -0.26 2.58 5.27
N GLN A 234 -0.48 3.82 5.71
CA GLN A 234 -1.69 4.59 5.41
C GLN A 234 -1.87 4.82 3.90
N VAL A 235 -0.78 5.07 3.17
CA VAL A 235 -0.82 5.19 1.71
C VAL A 235 -0.95 3.81 1.06
N ALA A 236 -0.20 2.81 1.53
CA ALA A 236 -0.23 1.46 0.95
C ALA A 236 -1.61 0.77 1.09
N ASN A 237 -2.34 1.06 2.17
CA ASN A 237 -3.70 0.55 2.43
C ASN A 237 -4.80 1.25 1.60
N VAL A 238 -4.45 2.22 0.76
CA VAL A 238 -5.41 3.01 -0.02
C VAL A 238 -5.00 3.14 -1.49
N ALA A 239 -3.71 3.24 -1.79
CA ALA A 239 -3.20 3.22 -3.16
C ALA A 239 -3.43 1.83 -3.76
N SER A 240 -4.08 1.76 -4.93
CA SER A 240 -4.14 0.52 -5.71
C SER A 240 -2.86 0.29 -6.49
N TRP A 241 -2.54 -0.97 -6.79
CA TRP A 241 -1.38 -1.27 -7.64
C TRP A 241 -1.56 -0.72 -9.07
N VAL A 242 -2.78 -0.74 -9.63
CA VAL A 242 -3.06 -0.12 -10.94
C VAL A 242 -2.88 1.39 -10.87
N GLY A 243 -3.38 2.04 -9.80
CA GLY A 243 -3.17 3.47 -9.57
C GLY A 243 -1.68 3.82 -9.49
N GLY A 244 -0.90 3.01 -8.78
CA GLY A 244 0.56 3.11 -8.73
C GLY A 244 1.20 2.93 -10.11
N PHE A 245 0.79 1.93 -10.87
CA PHE A 245 1.32 1.65 -12.21
C PHE A 245 1.03 2.78 -13.21
N VAL A 246 -0.23 3.20 -13.33
CA VAL A 246 -0.67 4.24 -14.27
C VAL A 246 -0.10 5.63 -13.91
N SER A 247 0.01 5.94 -12.62
CA SER A 247 0.67 7.19 -12.18
C SER A 247 2.19 7.19 -12.39
N GLY A 248 2.80 6.03 -12.62
CA GLY A 248 4.24 5.88 -12.84
C GLY A 248 5.04 5.78 -11.54
N SER A 249 4.48 5.16 -10.52
CA SER A 249 5.20 4.80 -9.29
C SER A 249 6.39 3.91 -9.64
N SER A 250 7.60 4.41 -9.39
CA SER A 250 8.85 3.75 -9.78
C SER A 250 8.93 2.31 -9.29
N ASP A 251 8.47 2.02 -8.07
CA ASP A 251 8.59 0.69 -7.46
C ASP A 251 7.63 -0.32 -8.09
N VAL A 252 6.38 0.08 -8.30
CA VAL A 252 5.36 -0.75 -8.96
C VAL A 252 5.73 -0.96 -10.42
N SER A 253 6.07 0.12 -11.14
CA SER A 253 6.44 0.04 -12.56
C SER A 253 7.69 -0.79 -12.79
N ALA A 254 8.73 -0.69 -11.94
CA ALA A 254 9.94 -1.49 -12.08
C ALA A 254 9.65 -2.99 -11.87
N LEU A 255 8.86 -3.34 -10.86
CA LEU A 255 8.48 -4.73 -10.62
C LEU A 255 7.72 -5.31 -11.82
N LEU A 256 6.70 -4.59 -12.29
CA LEU A 256 5.85 -5.04 -13.39
C LEU A 256 6.61 -5.09 -14.73
N LEU A 257 7.53 -4.15 -15.00
CA LEU A 257 8.36 -4.20 -16.21
C LEU A 257 9.32 -5.41 -16.21
N ALA A 258 9.91 -5.73 -15.04
CA ALA A 258 10.81 -6.86 -14.89
C ALA A 258 10.08 -8.19 -15.06
N LEU A 259 8.97 -8.41 -14.34
CA LEU A 259 8.18 -9.64 -14.43
C LEU A 259 7.39 -9.75 -15.74
N ASN A 260 7.02 -8.62 -16.34
CA ASN A 260 6.25 -8.51 -17.57
C ASN A 260 4.95 -9.36 -17.62
N PRO A 261 4.10 -9.28 -16.59
CA PRO A 261 2.83 -10.00 -16.57
C PRO A 261 1.91 -9.58 -17.72
N SER A 262 0.95 -10.45 -18.04
CA SER A 262 -0.14 -10.11 -18.96
C SER A 262 -1.22 -9.35 -18.19
N MET A 263 -1.64 -8.20 -18.72
CA MET A 263 -2.71 -7.37 -18.20
C MET A 263 -3.99 -7.64 -18.98
N THR A 264 -5.11 -7.77 -18.27
CA THR A 264 -6.43 -7.77 -18.89
C THR A 264 -6.94 -6.35 -18.92
N ILE A 265 -7.13 -5.84 -20.13
CA ILE A 265 -7.64 -4.49 -20.39
C ILE A 265 -9.03 -4.63 -20.94
N ARG A 266 -9.90 -3.73 -20.53
CA ARG A 266 -11.26 -3.65 -20.99
C ARG A 266 -11.55 -2.25 -21.48
N ASP A 267 -12.32 -2.15 -22.55
CA ASP A 267 -12.84 -0.86 -23.02
C ASP A 267 -14.30 -0.65 -22.60
N THR A 268 -14.80 0.57 -22.78
CA THR A 268 -16.18 0.91 -22.45
C THR A 268 -17.24 0.30 -23.40
N ALA A 269 -16.82 -0.36 -24.47
CA ALA A 269 -17.68 -1.17 -25.34
C ALA A 269 -17.75 -2.64 -24.89
N GLY A 270 -17.03 -3.01 -23.83
CA GLY A 270 -16.98 -4.36 -23.27
C GLY A 270 -15.97 -5.30 -23.96
N VAL A 271 -15.12 -4.78 -24.83
CA VAL A 271 -14.07 -5.55 -25.51
C VAL A 271 -12.92 -5.77 -24.54
N HIS A 272 -12.42 -7.01 -24.48
CA HIS A 272 -11.24 -7.37 -23.72
C HIS A 272 -10.02 -7.48 -24.62
N GLU A 273 -8.90 -7.00 -24.11
CA GLU A 273 -7.59 -7.12 -24.73
C GLU A 273 -6.59 -7.63 -23.69
N PHE A 274 -5.67 -8.50 -24.13
CA PHE A 274 -4.57 -8.96 -23.31
C PHE A 274 -3.28 -8.35 -23.82
N ARG A 275 -2.62 -7.54 -23.00
CA ARG A 275 -1.34 -6.91 -23.35
C ARG A 275 -0.31 -7.16 -22.26
N ARG A 276 0.95 -7.40 -22.65
CA ARG A 276 2.02 -7.44 -21.66
C ARG A 276 2.35 -6.03 -21.18
N VAL A 277 2.89 -5.93 -19.97
CA VAL A 277 3.31 -4.64 -19.39
C VAL A 277 4.27 -3.88 -20.31
N SER A 278 5.18 -4.58 -20.99
CA SER A 278 6.09 -3.98 -21.97
C SER A 278 5.38 -3.26 -23.12
N ASP A 279 4.21 -3.75 -23.53
CA ASP A 279 3.46 -3.20 -24.67
C ASP A 279 2.62 -1.99 -24.26
N LEU A 280 2.36 -1.88 -22.95
CA LEU A 280 1.62 -0.78 -22.34
C LEU A 280 2.49 0.40 -21.98
N ILE A 281 3.80 0.32 -22.10
CA ILE A 281 4.70 1.38 -21.68
C ILE A 281 5.40 2.01 -22.90
N ASP A 282 5.46 3.34 -22.94
CA ASP A 282 6.24 4.07 -23.95
C ASP A 282 7.75 4.14 -23.59
N GLY A 283 8.56 4.66 -24.51
CA GLY A 283 10.01 4.80 -24.29
C GLY A 283 10.39 5.70 -23.10
N ASN A 284 9.44 6.45 -22.54
CA ASN A 284 9.61 7.32 -21.37
C ASN A 284 8.97 6.74 -20.09
N GLY A 285 8.54 5.47 -20.12
CA GLY A 285 7.91 4.82 -18.97
C GLY A 285 6.44 5.17 -18.75
N LYS A 286 5.77 5.86 -19.69
CA LYS A 286 4.34 6.23 -19.58
C LYS A 286 3.45 5.08 -20.00
N VAL A 287 2.41 4.84 -19.21
CA VAL A 287 1.36 3.88 -19.57
C VAL A 287 0.50 4.43 -20.74
N LYS A 288 0.35 3.62 -21.78
CA LYS A 288 -0.45 3.86 -22.99
C LYS A 288 -1.80 3.15 -22.87
N LEU A 289 -2.77 3.86 -22.33
CA LEU A 289 -4.19 3.47 -22.37
C LEU A 289 -4.96 4.53 -23.14
N GLU A 290 -5.90 4.10 -23.97
CA GLU A 290 -6.89 5.00 -24.55
C GLU A 290 -7.86 5.50 -23.48
N ASN A 291 -8.54 6.63 -23.71
CA ASN A 291 -9.49 7.18 -22.74
C ASN A 291 -10.67 6.24 -22.43
N SER A 292 -11.00 5.33 -23.35
CA SER A 292 -12.03 4.30 -23.18
C SER A 292 -11.51 3.04 -22.49
N GLN A 293 -10.20 2.90 -22.27
CA GLN A 293 -9.58 1.68 -21.77
C GLN A 293 -9.21 1.78 -20.29
N PHE A 294 -9.40 0.67 -19.57
CA PHE A 294 -9.00 0.52 -18.18
C PHE A 294 -8.51 -0.90 -17.91
N ILE A 295 -7.62 -1.04 -16.92
CA ILE A 295 -7.09 -2.34 -16.50
C ILE A 295 -8.07 -2.96 -15.51
N ILE A 296 -8.42 -4.23 -15.70
CA ILE A 296 -9.31 -4.95 -14.79
C ILE A 296 -8.57 -5.94 -13.88
N SER A 297 -7.49 -6.55 -14.39
CA SER A 297 -6.65 -7.47 -13.62
C SER A 297 -5.29 -7.71 -14.29
N MET A 298 -4.40 -8.40 -13.59
CA MET A 298 -3.17 -8.98 -14.18
C MET A 298 -3.05 -10.47 -13.85
N SER A 299 -2.51 -11.25 -14.80
CA SER A 299 -1.99 -12.59 -14.52
C SER A 299 -0.60 -12.47 -13.91
N PHE A 300 -0.40 -13.06 -12.73
CA PHE A 300 0.82 -12.97 -11.95
C PHE A 300 1.37 -14.36 -11.60
N PRO A 301 2.67 -14.62 -11.78
CA PRO A 301 3.25 -15.94 -11.51
C PRO A 301 3.25 -16.25 -10.01
N ARG A 302 2.73 -17.42 -9.66
CA ARG A 302 2.81 -17.97 -8.28
C ARG A 302 4.07 -18.79 -8.08
N THR A 303 4.35 -19.63 -9.07
CA THR A 303 5.49 -20.55 -9.09
C THR A 303 6.11 -20.47 -10.46
N GLU A 304 7.42 -20.26 -10.53
CA GLU A 304 8.12 -20.22 -11.81
C GLU A 304 9.50 -20.86 -11.66
N ASP A 305 9.66 -22.02 -12.28
CA ASP A 305 10.89 -22.78 -12.23
C ASP A 305 12.05 -21.91 -12.75
N ALA A 306 13.21 -22.02 -12.10
CA ALA A 306 14.41 -21.25 -12.41
C ALA A 306 14.30 -19.73 -12.24
N LEU A 307 13.13 -19.15 -11.90
CA LEU A 307 13.04 -17.72 -11.66
C LEU A 307 13.82 -17.32 -10.39
N ARG A 308 14.61 -16.27 -10.52
CA ARG A 308 15.34 -15.59 -9.46
C ARG A 308 15.02 -14.10 -9.55
N LEU A 309 14.36 -13.59 -8.51
CA LEU A 309 13.97 -12.20 -8.43
C LEU A 309 14.91 -11.44 -7.49
N PHE A 310 15.53 -10.40 -8.02
CA PHE A 310 16.35 -9.46 -7.25
C PHE A 310 15.67 -8.10 -7.22
N THR A 311 15.60 -7.50 -6.03
CA THR A 311 14.99 -6.19 -5.81
C THR A 311 15.91 -5.31 -4.98
N PHE A 312 16.11 -4.07 -5.43
CA PHE A 312 16.86 -3.03 -4.73
C PHE A 312 16.08 -1.72 -4.76
N LYS A 313 16.03 -1.04 -3.61
CA LYS A 313 15.47 0.31 -3.49
C LYS A 313 16.28 1.14 -2.51
N GLN A 314 16.61 2.35 -2.95
CA GLN A 314 17.27 3.40 -2.18
C GLN A 314 16.44 4.68 -2.24
N GLY A 315 16.03 5.17 -1.07
CA GLY A 315 15.47 6.52 -0.87
C GLY A 315 16.51 7.45 -0.23
N ALA A 316 16.11 8.68 0.11
CA ALA A 316 16.95 9.57 0.92
C ALA A 316 17.04 9.07 2.38
N ARG A 317 16.04 8.28 2.81
CA ARG A 317 15.93 7.71 4.16
C ARG A 317 15.87 6.18 4.11
N LEU A 318 16.23 5.54 5.22
CA LEU A 318 16.22 4.07 5.37
C LEU A 318 14.81 3.47 5.39
N GLY A 319 13.80 4.27 5.77
CA GLY A 319 12.39 3.89 5.85
C GLY A 319 11.62 4.20 4.55
N PRO A 320 10.30 4.41 4.64
CA PRO A 320 9.52 4.75 3.48
C PRO A 320 9.86 6.13 2.99
N ASP A 321 10.12 6.19 1.70
CA ASP A 321 10.56 7.39 1.05
C ASP A 321 10.30 7.30 -0.44
N SER A 322 10.34 8.46 -1.08
CA SER A 322 10.42 8.57 -2.52
C SER A 322 11.68 7.85 -3.00
N THR A 323 11.52 7.07 -4.07
CA THR A 323 12.62 6.32 -4.66
C THR A 323 13.61 7.29 -5.31
N ILE A 324 14.88 7.26 -4.89
CA ILE A 324 15.98 7.90 -5.61
C ILE A 324 16.48 6.95 -6.68
N VAL A 325 16.73 5.69 -6.31
CA VAL A 325 17.10 4.63 -7.25
C VAL A 325 16.37 3.35 -6.87
N ASN A 326 15.83 2.65 -7.86
CA ASN A 326 15.44 1.26 -7.70
C ASN A 326 15.93 0.39 -8.87
N CYS A 327 16.00 -0.91 -8.62
CA CYS A 327 16.31 -1.93 -9.61
C CYS A 327 15.53 -3.19 -9.28
N VAL A 328 14.86 -3.75 -10.28
CA VAL A 328 14.24 -5.08 -10.21
C VAL A 328 14.78 -5.91 -11.36
N ALA A 329 15.32 -7.08 -11.06
CA ALA A 329 15.82 -8.03 -12.04
C ALA A 329 15.12 -9.38 -11.86
N ALA A 330 14.43 -9.82 -12.92
CA ALA A 330 13.84 -11.14 -13.03
C ALA A 330 14.73 -11.98 -13.97
N LEU A 331 15.39 -12.99 -13.41
CA LEU A 331 16.34 -13.85 -14.12
C LEU A 331 15.82 -15.28 -14.11
N HIS A 332 15.82 -15.96 -15.26
CA HIS A 332 15.57 -17.40 -15.32
C HIS A 332 16.91 -18.11 -15.45
N VAL A 333 17.30 -18.80 -14.37
CA VAL A 333 18.62 -19.39 -14.21
C VAL A 333 18.49 -20.89 -14.00
N LYS A 334 18.96 -21.66 -14.99
CA LYS A 334 19.15 -23.11 -14.88
C LYS A 334 20.64 -23.38 -14.65
N GLU A 335 21.36 -23.81 -15.69
CA GLU A 335 22.83 -23.90 -15.68
C GLU A 335 23.47 -22.53 -15.97
N ASN A 336 22.90 -21.80 -16.93
CA ASN A 336 23.25 -20.42 -17.28
C ASN A 336 21.97 -19.55 -17.20
N ILE A 337 22.14 -18.24 -17.34
CA ILE A 337 21.03 -17.28 -17.49
C ILE A 337 20.39 -17.48 -18.86
N GLU A 338 19.19 -18.05 -18.90
CA GLU A 338 18.40 -18.18 -20.14
C GLU A 338 17.78 -16.84 -20.52
N THR A 339 17.18 -16.17 -19.53
CA THR A 339 16.46 -14.91 -19.73
C THR A 339 16.70 -13.94 -18.56
N ALA A 340 16.89 -12.64 -18.83
CA ALA A 340 17.20 -11.61 -17.83
C ALA A 340 16.50 -10.26 -18.06
N ARG A 341 15.35 -10.03 -17.42
CA ARG A 341 14.61 -8.75 -17.52
C ARG A 341 14.95 -7.84 -16.35
N ILE A 342 15.56 -6.69 -16.66
CA ILE A 342 16.07 -5.76 -15.63
C ILE A 342 15.44 -4.39 -15.85
N ALA A 343 14.71 -3.93 -14.85
CA ALA A 343 14.09 -2.61 -14.84
C ALA A 343 14.73 -1.72 -13.77
N VAL A 344 15.02 -0.47 -14.12
CA VAL A 344 15.70 0.49 -13.25
C VAL A 344 14.95 1.82 -13.28
N SER A 345 14.93 2.53 -12.15
CA SER A 345 14.47 3.92 -12.04
C SER A 345 15.49 4.77 -11.29
N PHE A 346 15.63 6.03 -11.71
CA PHE A 346 16.43 7.07 -11.05
C PHE A 346 15.54 8.28 -10.70
N GLY A 347 14.65 8.15 -9.71
CA GLY A 347 13.73 9.21 -9.29
C GLY A 347 12.63 9.55 -10.29
N SER A 348 12.64 8.89 -11.44
CA SER A 348 11.72 9.05 -12.56
C SER A 348 10.98 7.73 -12.82
N ARG A 349 10.32 7.61 -13.97
CA ARG A 349 9.63 6.37 -14.33
C ARG A 349 10.63 5.25 -14.59
N ALA A 350 10.23 4.03 -14.26
CA ALA A 350 11.07 2.86 -14.50
C ALA A 350 11.22 2.59 -16.00
N ILE A 351 12.42 2.18 -16.41
CA ILE A 351 12.76 1.81 -17.79
C ILE A 351 13.34 0.40 -17.82
N LEU A 352 13.14 -0.31 -18.94
CA LEU A 352 13.71 -1.64 -19.16
C LEU A 352 15.10 -1.53 -19.78
N CYS A 353 16.08 -2.20 -19.19
CA CYS A 353 17.47 -2.19 -19.64
C CYS A 353 17.75 -3.29 -20.69
N GLU A 354 17.24 -3.11 -21.91
CA GLU A 354 17.33 -4.14 -22.97
C GLU A 354 18.75 -4.53 -23.39
N LYS A 355 19.73 -3.63 -23.25
CA LYS A 355 21.13 -3.96 -23.54
C LYS A 355 21.72 -4.94 -22.53
N LEU A 356 21.36 -4.80 -21.26
CA LEU A 356 21.91 -5.61 -20.17
C LEU A 356 21.44 -7.07 -20.26
N TRP A 357 20.21 -7.29 -20.76
CA TRP A 357 19.72 -8.62 -21.14
C TRP A 357 20.73 -9.35 -22.04
N LYS A 358 21.16 -8.69 -23.13
CA LYS A 358 22.02 -9.31 -24.16
C LYS A 358 23.40 -9.70 -23.63
N GLU A 359 23.88 -8.97 -22.63
CA GLU A 359 25.19 -9.20 -22.03
C GLU A 359 25.18 -10.29 -20.95
N LEU A 360 24.01 -10.63 -20.40
CA LEU A 360 23.85 -11.61 -19.33
C LEU A 360 23.42 -12.98 -19.83
N CYS A 361 22.63 -13.06 -20.91
CA CYS A 361 22.21 -14.35 -21.47
C CYS A 361 23.40 -15.24 -21.83
N GLY A 362 23.38 -16.49 -21.37
CA GLY A 362 24.41 -17.50 -21.62
C GLY A 362 25.64 -17.43 -20.69
N LYS A 363 25.70 -16.44 -19.78
CA LYS A 363 26.59 -16.45 -18.61
C LYS A 363 25.91 -17.14 -17.43
#